data_AF-A0A0Q9T9J3-F1
#
_entry.id   AF-A0A0Q9T9J3-F1
#
_cell.length_a   1.000
_cell.length_b   1.000
_cell.length_c   1.000
_cell.angle_alpha   90.00
_cell.angle_beta   90.00
_cell.angle_gamma   90.00
#
_symmetry.space_group_name_H-M   'P 1'
#
loop_
_entity.id
_entity.type
_entity.pdbx_description
1 polymer ?
#
loop_
_entity_poly.entity_id
_entity_poly.type
_entity_poly.pdbx_seq_one_letter_code
_entity_poly.pdbx_strand_id
1 'polypeptide(L)'
;MKVASPDEVTWRVTRRWVPWRRRIRDTTDRLPHLPDGGIGDDPISMIIGLLLLIAMLPFLLLMLVAGLEMVLILLVMPFAVLGRVVVGRRWTVEVRCGWEPHSEEQVGSWHHAGLRIHEVAREIQRGQVPQRTLGTPPREP
;
A
#
# COMPACT_ATOMS: atom_id res chain seq x y z
N MET A 1 -5.82 -14.76 -3.69
CA MET A 1 -6.53 -15.89 -4.33
C MET A 1 -7.96 -15.94 -3.80
N LYS A 2 -8.96 -16.14 -4.66
CA LYS A 2 -10.35 -16.42 -4.26
C LYS A 2 -10.57 -17.93 -4.30
N VAL A 3 -11.24 -18.49 -3.31
CA VAL A 3 -11.47 -19.93 -3.16
C VAL A 3 -12.89 -20.14 -2.63
N ALA A 4 -13.66 -21.02 -3.26
CA ALA A 4 -14.98 -21.41 -2.76
C ALA A 4 -14.85 -22.62 -1.82
N SER A 5 -15.52 -22.57 -0.66
CA SER A 5 -15.73 -23.73 0.21
C SER A 5 -16.84 -24.62 -0.38
N PRO A 6 -16.89 -25.93 -0.05
CA PRO A 6 -18.05 -26.79 -0.31
C PRO A 6 -19.37 -26.22 0.24
N ASP A 7 -19.31 -25.36 1.26
CA ASP A 7 -20.47 -24.66 1.86
C ASP A 7 -20.91 -23.41 1.07
N GLU A 8 -20.51 -23.29 -0.21
CA GLU A 8 -20.73 -22.12 -1.10
C GLU A 8 -20.16 -20.77 -0.61
N VAL A 9 -19.45 -20.75 0.52
CA VAL A 9 -18.81 -19.53 1.04
C VAL A 9 -17.55 -19.19 0.24
N THR A 10 -17.44 -17.93 -0.20
CA THR A 10 -16.26 -17.44 -0.92
C THR A 10 -15.21 -16.86 0.04
N TRP A 11 -14.05 -17.49 0.06
CA TRP A 11 -12.87 -17.09 0.82
C TRP A 11 -11.88 -16.33 -0.05
N ARG A 12 -11.20 -15.35 0.55
CA ARG A 12 -10.10 -14.62 -0.07
C ARG A 12 -8.85 -14.76 0.78
N VAL A 13 -7.82 -15.38 0.21
CA VAL A 13 -6.50 -15.56 0.84
C VAL A 13 -5.53 -14.58 0.20
N THR A 14 -4.92 -13.71 0.98
CA THR A 14 -3.98 -12.69 0.48
C THR A 14 -2.73 -12.63 1.34
N ARG A 15 -1.61 -12.30 0.69
CA ARG A 15 -0.39 -11.93 1.40
C ARG A 15 -0.46 -10.45 1.80
N ARG A 16 -0.14 -10.16 3.06
CA ARG A 16 -0.03 -8.79 3.56
C ARG A 16 1.40 -8.29 3.40
N TRP A 17 1.60 -7.27 2.56
CA TRP A 17 2.93 -6.70 2.27
C TRP A 17 3.48 -5.84 3.42
N VAL A 18 2.60 -5.25 4.23
CA VAL A 18 2.96 -4.32 5.30
C VAL A 18 2.22 -4.65 6.60
N PRO A 19 2.90 -4.66 7.77
CA PRO A 19 2.27 -5.02 9.04
C PRO A 19 1.27 -3.97 9.55
N TRP A 20 1.34 -2.72 9.06
CA TRP A 20 0.41 -1.66 9.46
C TRP A 20 -0.91 -1.72 8.68
N ARG A 21 -2.00 -1.32 9.33
CA ARG A 21 -3.33 -1.20 8.72
C ARG A 21 -3.33 0.06 7.84
N ARG A 22 -3.24 -0.10 6.52
CA ARG A 22 -3.35 1.04 5.60
C ARG A 22 -4.79 1.57 5.61
N ARG A 23 -5.00 2.72 6.26
CA ARG A 23 -6.21 3.54 6.14
C ARG A 23 -6.01 4.46 4.93
N ILE A 24 -6.10 3.90 3.73
CA ILE A 24 -6.00 4.69 2.50
C ILE A 24 -7.32 5.47 2.38
N ARG A 25 -7.23 6.77 2.63
CA ARG A 25 -8.28 7.74 2.34
C ARG A 25 -8.06 8.18 0.90
N ASP A 26 -9.02 7.86 0.05
CA ASP A 26 -9.07 8.32 -1.34
C ASP A 26 -8.93 9.84 -1.36
N THR A 27 -7.82 10.33 -1.92
CA THR A 27 -7.53 11.76 -2.04
C THR A 27 -7.02 12.03 -3.46
N THR A 28 -7.85 11.63 -4.43
CA THR A 28 -7.50 11.70 -5.85
C THR A 28 -8.10 12.93 -6.55
N ASP A 29 -8.99 13.69 -5.90
CA ASP A 29 -9.83 14.70 -6.59
C ASP A 29 -9.46 16.17 -6.36
N ARG A 30 -8.18 16.54 -6.31
CA ARG A 30 -7.78 17.96 -6.34
C ARG A 30 -6.52 18.19 -7.18
N LEU A 31 -6.67 18.05 -8.49
CA LEU A 31 -5.76 18.73 -9.43
C LEU A 31 -6.26 20.17 -9.66
N PRO A 32 -5.44 21.20 -9.41
CA PRO A 32 -5.74 22.56 -9.83
C PRO A 32 -5.62 22.69 -11.35
N HIS A 33 -6.56 23.41 -11.96
CA HIS A 33 -6.45 23.82 -13.36
C HIS A 33 -5.35 24.88 -13.49
N LEU A 34 -4.35 24.59 -14.32
CA LEU A 34 -3.35 25.57 -14.77
C LEU A 34 -4.03 26.55 -15.74
N PRO A 35 -3.96 27.86 -15.51
CA PRO A 35 -4.40 28.82 -16.51
C PRO A 35 -3.43 28.80 -17.70
N ASP A 36 -3.97 28.59 -18.90
CA ASP A 36 -3.27 28.79 -20.17
C ASP A 36 -3.09 30.30 -20.40
N GLY A 37 -2.06 30.87 -19.76
CA GLY A 37 -1.65 32.26 -19.95
C GLY A 37 -0.62 32.37 -21.06
N GLY A 38 -1.00 33.00 -22.19
CA GLY A 38 -0.11 33.29 -23.30
C GLY A 38 1.11 34.12 -22.86
N ILE A 39 2.30 33.62 -23.17
CA ILE A 39 3.57 34.24 -22.80
C ILE A 39 3.94 35.27 -23.88
N GLY A 40 3.92 36.53 -23.47
CA GLY A 40 4.97 37.50 -23.73
C GLY A 40 5.17 38.02 -25.16
N ASP A 41 4.70 39.25 -25.39
CA ASP A 41 5.39 40.19 -26.30
C ASP A 41 5.43 41.65 -25.77
N ASP A 42 4.96 41.91 -24.54
CA ASP A 42 4.93 43.26 -23.96
C ASP A 42 5.78 43.39 -22.67
N PRO A 43 6.48 44.53 -22.45
CA PRO A 43 7.31 44.75 -21.26
C PRO A 43 6.51 44.69 -19.95
N ILE A 44 5.21 44.96 -19.99
CA ILE A 44 4.30 44.83 -18.84
C ILE A 44 4.11 43.36 -18.47
N SER A 45 3.95 42.47 -19.45
CA SER A 45 3.82 41.02 -19.24
C SER A 45 5.08 40.46 -18.57
N MET A 46 6.27 40.95 -18.95
CA MET A 46 7.54 40.56 -18.33
C MET A 46 7.58 40.92 -16.84
N ILE A 47 7.14 42.12 -16.46
CA ILE A 47 7.13 42.55 -15.04
C ILE A 47 6.15 41.70 -14.23
N ILE A 48 4.95 41.46 -14.76
CA ILE A 48 3.93 40.62 -14.11
C ILE A 48 4.44 39.20 -13.94
N GLY A 49 5.06 38.63 -14.98
CA GLY A 49 5.68 37.31 -14.94
C GLY A 49 6.80 37.21 -13.90
N LEU A 50 7.65 38.23 -13.78
CA LEU A 50 8.71 38.27 -12.78
C LEU A 50 8.17 38.32 -11.35
N LEU A 51 7.16 39.16 -11.09
CA LEU A 51 6.50 39.23 -9.78
C LEU A 51 5.82 37.92 -9.42
N LEU A 52 5.12 37.30 -10.38
CA LEU A 52 4.50 36.00 -10.20
C LEU A 52 5.54 34.90 -9.95
N LEU A 53 6.67 34.91 -10.67
CA LEU A 53 7.78 33.97 -10.44
C LEU A 53 8.34 34.11 -9.03
N ILE A 54 8.58 35.34 -8.56
CA ILE A 54 9.07 35.59 -7.19
C ILE A 54 8.04 35.10 -6.16
N ALA A 55 6.76 35.38 -6.38
CA ALA A 55 5.68 34.90 -5.51
C ALA A 55 5.55 33.37 -5.51
N MET A 56 5.80 32.71 -6.65
CA MET A 56 5.74 31.26 -6.80
C MET A 56 7.02 30.54 -6.37
N LEU A 57 8.15 31.25 -6.26
CA LEU A 57 9.45 30.70 -5.90
C LEU A 57 9.45 29.83 -4.63
N PRO A 58 8.83 30.23 -3.49
CA PRO A 58 8.80 29.37 -2.31
C PRO A 58 8.07 28.04 -2.55
N PHE A 59 7.01 28.05 -3.36
CA PHE A 59 6.28 26.83 -3.71
C PHE A 59 7.08 25.94 -4.67
N LEU A 60 7.78 26.53 -5.64
CA LEU A 60 8.70 25.83 -6.53
C LEU A 60 9.83 25.14 -5.75
N LEU A 61 10.44 25.85 -4.79
CA LEU A 61 11.46 25.29 -3.91
C LEU A 61 10.90 24.15 -3.04
N LEU A 62 9.72 24.34 -2.45
CA LEU A 62 9.07 23.29 -1.67
C LEU A 62 8.76 22.06 -2.53
N MET A 63 8.24 22.27 -3.74
CA MET A 63 7.97 21.20 -4.70
C MET A 63 9.25 20.47 -5.11
N LEU A 64 10.37 21.18 -5.31
CA LEU A 64 11.66 20.59 -5.63
C LEU A 64 12.18 19.72 -4.47
N VAL A 65 12.12 20.21 -3.24
CA VAL A 65 12.53 19.45 -2.04
C VAL A 65 11.66 18.22 -1.85
N ALA A 66 10.34 18.36 -1.96
CA ALA A 66 9.40 17.24 -1.85
C ALA A 66 9.60 16.21 -2.98
N GLY A 67 9.86 16.67 -4.20
CA GLY A 67 10.21 15.81 -5.33
C GLY A 67 11.50 15.03 -5.10
N LEU A 68 12.53 15.70 -4.58
CA LEU A 68 13.80 15.06 -4.22
C LEU A 68 13.61 14.02 -3.11
N GLU A 69 12.83 14.34 -2.08
CA GLU A 69 12.48 13.40 -1.01
C GLU A 69 11.74 12.16 -1.57
N MET A 70 10.79 12.38 -2.49
CA MET A 70 10.08 11.28 -3.15
C MET A 70 11.02 10.37 -3.95
N VAL A 71 11.96 10.97 -4.70
CA VAL A 71 13.00 10.22 -5.43
C VAL A 71 13.91 9.46 -4.47
N LEU A 72 14.28 10.08 -3.34
CA LEU A 72 15.11 9.44 -2.32
C LEU A 72 14.38 8.24 -1.68
N ILE A 73 13.10 8.40 -1.32
CA ILE A 73 12.27 7.30 -0.81
C ILE A 73 12.17 6.19 -1.85
N LEU A 74 11.94 6.52 -3.12
CA LEU A 74 11.88 5.56 -4.21
C LEU A 74 13.20 4.81 -4.37
N LEU A 75 14.34 5.49 -4.22
CA LEU A 75 15.67 4.90 -4.28
C LEU A 75 15.98 4.02 -3.07
N VAL A 76 15.57 4.42 -1.86
CA VAL A 76 15.80 3.69 -0.61
C VAL A 76 14.85 2.48 -0.47
N MET A 77 13.62 2.58 -0.98
CA MET A 77 12.61 1.52 -0.89
C MET A 77 13.11 0.14 -1.35
N PRO A 78 13.74 -0.05 -2.53
CA PRO A 78 14.18 -1.36 -2.97
C PRO A 78 15.21 -1.95 -2.00
N PHE A 79 16.14 -1.17 -1.47
CA PHE A 79 17.11 -1.64 -0.47
C PHE A 79 16.45 -1.98 0.86
N ALA A 80 15.47 -1.19 1.31
CA ALA A 80 14.70 -1.48 2.52
C ALA A 80 13.88 -2.78 2.36
N VAL A 81 13.30 -3.02 1.18
CA VAL A 81 12.61 -4.27 0.84
C VAL A 81 13.59 -5.43 0.80
N LEU A 82 14.74 -5.27 0.15
CA LEU A 82 15.77 -6.32 0.07
C LEU A 82 16.31 -6.67 1.46
N GLY A 83 16.66 -5.67 2.26
CA GLY A 83 17.06 -5.84 3.65
C GLY A 83 15.98 -6.54 4.46
N ARG A 84 14.71 -6.20 4.26
CA ARG A 84 13.59 -6.90 4.90
C ARG A 84 13.49 -8.37 4.49
N VAL A 85 13.75 -8.68 3.22
CA VAL A 85 13.76 -10.05 2.70
C VAL A 85 14.92 -10.85 3.31
N VAL A 86 16.12 -10.27 3.38
CA VAL A 86 17.33 -10.91 3.94
C VAL A 86 17.23 -11.11 5.46
N VAL A 87 16.65 -10.14 6.19
CA VAL A 87 16.49 -10.19 7.65
C VAL A 87 15.39 -11.19 8.10
N GLY A 88 14.73 -11.89 7.16
CA GLY A 88 13.82 -12.99 7.51
C GLY A 88 12.56 -12.55 8.27
N ARG A 89 12.11 -11.31 8.08
CA ARG A 89 10.90 -10.80 8.75
C ARG A 89 9.69 -11.62 8.31
N ARG A 90 9.01 -12.19 9.31
CA ARG A 90 7.81 -13.01 9.21
C ARG A 90 6.75 -12.31 8.33
N TRP A 91 6.33 -12.99 7.27
CA TRP A 91 5.27 -12.57 6.35
C TRP A 91 3.93 -13.06 6.87
N THR A 92 2.97 -12.16 7.05
CA THR A 92 1.62 -12.56 7.49
C THR A 92 0.75 -12.95 6.30
N VAL A 93 0.16 -14.14 6.38
CA VAL A 93 -0.91 -14.60 5.48
C VAL A 93 -2.23 -14.28 6.14
N GLU A 94 -3.10 -13.56 5.42
CA GLU A 94 -4.42 -13.15 5.89
C GLU A 94 -5.49 -13.96 5.14
N VAL A 95 -6.39 -14.57 5.89
CA VAL A 95 -7.55 -15.31 5.38
C VAL A 95 -8.81 -14.51 5.69
N ARG A 96 -9.60 -14.20 4.67
CA ARG A 96 -10.83 -13.41 4.79
C ARG A 96 -12.03 -14.19 4.27
N CYS A 97 -13.15 -14.08 4.96
CA CYS A 97 -14.45 -14.53 4.48
C CYS A 97 -15.25 -13.29 4.03
N GLY A 98 -15.48 -13.14 2.72
CA GLY A 98 -16.06 -11.90 2.17
C GLY A 98 -15.22 -10.65 2.51
N TRP A 99 -15.74 -9.78 3.37
CA TRP A 99 -15.08 -8.55 3.84
C TRP A 99 -14.45 -8.70 5.24
N GLU A 100 -14.79 -9.76 5.97
CA GLU A 100 -14.35 -9.97 7.35
C GLU A 100 -13.04 -10.77 7.41
N PRO A 101 -12.02 -10.27 8.15
CA PRO A 101 -10.79 -11.02 8.36
C PRO A 101 -11.03 -12.13 9.40
N HIS A 102 -10.65 -13.36 9.05
CA HIS A 102 -10.93 -14.58 9.82
C HIS A 102 -9.70 -15.11 10.56
N SER A 103 -8.54 -15.15 9.89
CA SER A 103 -7.30 -15.65 10.49
C SER A 103 -6.07 -14.92 9.92
N GLU A 104 -5.07 -14.73 10.79
CA GLU A 104 -3.76 -14.18 10.46
C GLU A 104 -2.67 -15.15 10.94
N GLU A 105 -1.87 -15.67 10.01
CA GLU A 105 -0.77 -16.59 10.31
C GLU A 105 0.57 -15.97 9.91
N GLN A 106 1.55 -15.95 10.81
CA GLN A 106 2.90 -15.46 10.53
C GLN A 106 3.76 -16.59 9.94
N VAL A 107 4.10 -16.48 8.66
CA VAL A 107 4.91 -17.45 7.95
C VAL A 107 6.30 -16.86 7.68
N GLY A 108 7.37 -17.62 7.97
CA GLY A 108 8.74 -17.10 7.99
C GLY A 108 9.21 -16.43 6.69
N SER A 109 9.35 -17.19 5.60
CA SER A 109 9.93 -16.70 4.34
C SER A 109 8.91 -16.39 3.26
N TRP A 110 9.32 -15.60 2.26
CA TRP A 110 8.51 -15.32 1.08
C TRP A 110 8.17 -16.59 0.28
N HIS A 111 9.07 -17.56 0.20
CA HIS A 111 8.76 -18.81 -0.47
C HIS A 111 7.73 -19.62 0.35
N HIS A 112 7.93 -19.72 1.66
CA HIS A 112 7.02 -20.45 2.56
C HIS A 112 5.61 -19.85 2.61
N ALA A 113 5.47 -18.52 2.64
CA ALA A 113 4.12 -17.93 2.58
C ALA A 113 3.43 -18.17 1.22
N GLY A 114 4.18 -18.35 0.13
CA GLY A 114 3.62 -18.73 -1.16
C GLY A 114 3.03 -20.14 -1.12
N LEU A 115 3.81 -21.10 -0.60
CA LEU A 115 3.36 -22.48 -0.38
C LEU A 115 2.15 -22.53 0.56
N ARG A 116 2.19 -21.80 1.68
CA ARG A 116 1.10 -21.78 2.67
C ARG A 116 -0.21 -21.24 2.11
N ILE A 117 -0.17 -20.23 1.23
CA ILE A 117 -1.40 -19.75 0.55
C ILE A 117 -2.06 -20.86 -0.27
N HIS A 118 -1.27 -21.69 -0.97
CA HIS A 118 -1.79 -22.80 -1.78
C HIS A 118 -2.25 -23.98 -0.91
N GLU A 119 -1.62 -24.21 0.23
CA GLU A 119 -2.07 -25.21 1.21
C GLU A 119 -3.39 -24.79 1.84
N VAL A 120 -3.49 -23.56 2.36
CA VAL A 120 -4.74 -23.01 2.93
C VAL A 120 -5.86 -23.00 1.90
N ALA A 121 -5.57 -22.66 0.64
CA ALA A 121 -6.56 -22.75 -0.43
C ALA A 121 -7.06 -24.20 -0.63
N ARG A 122 -6.16 -25.19 -0.58
CA ARG A 122 -6.52 -26.61 -0.68
C ARG A 122 -7.29 -27.10 0.55
N GLU A 123 -6.93 -26.64 1.75
CA GLU A 123 -7.66 -26.93 2.99
C GLU A 123 -9.10 -26.41 2.90
N ILE A 124 -9.29 -25.15 2.49
CA ILE A 124 -10.62 -24.53 2.31
C ILE A 124 -11.44 -25.27 1.24
N GLN A 125 -10.85 -25.65 0.11
CA GLN A 125 -11.54 -26.45 -0.92
C GLN A 125 -12.03 -27.81 -0.41
N ARG A 126 -11.32 -28.39 0.57
CA ARG A 126 -11.70 -29.66 1.21
C ARG A 126 -12.69 -29.48 2.37
N GLY A 127 -13.18 -28.26 2.61
CA GLY A 127 -14.05 -27.92 3.74
C GLY A 127 -13.32 -27.80 5.08
N GLN A 128 -11.98 -27.82 5.07
CA GLN A 128 -11.16 -27.63 6.26
C GLN A 128 -10.78 -26.14 6.37
N VAL A 129 -11.59 -25.38 7.10
CA VAL A 129 -11.34 -23.95 7.31
C VAL A 129 -10.29 -23.77 8.42
N PRO A 130 -9.25 -22.92 8.22
CA PRO A 130 -8.27 -22.61 9.26
C PRO A 130 -8.93 -22.04 10.52
N GLN A 131 -8.39 -22.38 11.70
CA GLN A 131 -8.93 -21.88 12.97
C GLN A 131 -8.95 -20.35 13.01
N ARG A 132 -10.06 -19.78 13.50
CA ARG A 132 -10.24 -18.34 13.66
C ARG A 132 -9.28 -17.81 14.72
N THR A 133 -8.25 -17.09 14.29
CA THR A 133 -7.27 -16.45 15.19
C THR A 133 -7.63 -14.99 15.48
N LEU A 134 -8.50 -14.39 14.67
CA LEU A 134 -8.94 -13.00 14.83
C LEU A 134 -10.29 -12.92 15.55
N GLY A 135 -10.31 -12.28 16.73
CA GLY A 135 -11.53 -12.03 17.52
C GLY A 135 -11.76 -12.99 18.69
N THR A 136 -10.84 -13.90 18.97
CA THR A 136 -10.88 -14.72 20.19
C THR A 136 -10.27 -13.91 21.35
N PRO A 137 -11.00 -13.63 22.44
CA PRO A 137 -10.39 -13.00 23.61
C PRO A 137 -9.24 -13.89 24.13
N PRO A 138 -8.19 -13.32 24.75
CA PRO A 138 -7.14 -14.12 25.37
C PRO A 138 -7.80 -15.13 26.32
N ARG A 139 -7.45 -16.41 26.19
CA ARG A 139 -7.72 -17.35 27.27
C ARG A 139 -6.91 -16.87 28.46
N GLU A 140 -7.59 -16.25 29.42
CA GLU A 140 -6.98 -16.00 30.72
C GLU A 140 -6.58 -17.34 31.36
N PRO A 141 -5.42 -17.41 32.02
CA PRO A 141 -4.85 -18.63 32.58
C PRO A 141 -5.66 -19.22 33.74
#